data_AF-A0AA88SCX2-F1
#
_entry.id   AF-A0AA88SCX2-F1
#
_cell.length_a   1.000
_cell.length_b   1.000
_cell.length_c   1.000
_cell.angle_alpha   90.00
_cell.angle_beta   90.00
_cell.angle_gamma   90.00
#
_symmetry.space_group_name_H-M   'P 1'
#
loop_
_entity.id
_entity.type
_entity.pdbx_description
1 polymer ?
#
loop_
_entity_poly.entity_id
_entity_poly.type
_entity_poly.pdbx_seq_one_letter_code
_entity_poly.pdbx_strand_id
1 'polypeptide(L)'
;MESQMCQDRGHHGGMHRKLVHGFFRNAIGMLQANGEIHVSHKTTAPFSQWNIEELAVRNSLFFIDCLSFKAEDYPGYKHKRGSGVRCDESFPLGKCSTFKFILSSAANEMIRAILNILISNPK
;
A
#
# COMPACT_ATOMS: atom_id res chain seq x y z
N MET A 1 1.82 -0.90 -6.70
CA MET A 1 2.11 -2.23 -7.27
C MET A 1 3.58 -2.55 -6.96
N GLU A 2 3.85 -3.17 -5.81
CA GLU A 2 5.15 -3.80 -5.53
C GLU A 2 4.90 -5.31 -5.47
N SER A 3 5.07 -5.96 -6.62
CA SER A 3 5.09 -7.41 -6.74
C SER A 3 6.51 -7.91 -6.44
N GLN A 4 6.85 -7.92 -5.16
CA GLN A 4 7.92 -8.79 -4.67
C GLN A 4 7.28 -9.75 -3.70
N MET A 5 7.56 -11.06 -3.86
CA MET A 5 7.95 -11.89 -2.72
C MET A 5 8.22 -13.33 -3.17
N CYS A 6 9.52 -13.65 -3.15
CA CYS A 6 10.01 -15.02 -3.11
C CYS A 6 9.52 -15.70 -1.83
N GLN A 7 9.08 -16.94 -1.95
CA GLN A 7 8.99 -17.88 -0.83
C GLN A 7 10.43 -18.14 -0.36
N ASP A 8 10.91 -17.38 0.63
CA ASP A 8 12.15 -17.75 1.30
C ASP A 8 12.06 -17.57 2.82
N ARG A 9 12.63 -18.54 3.50
CA ARG A 9 12.35 -18.88 4.90
C ARG A 9 12.78 -17.76 5.87
N GLY A 10 11.87 -17.39 6.77
CA GLY A 10 12.18 -17.07 8.18
C GLY A 10 12.78 -15.73 8.60
N HIS A 11 13.28 -14.83 7.72
CA HIS A 11 13.91 -13.57 8.18
C HIS A 11 13.46 -12.26 7.50
N HIS A 12 12.79 -12.30 6.34
CA HIS A 12 12.53 -11.10 5.52
C HIS A 12 11.13 -10.49 5.66
N GLY A 13 10.18 -11.17 6.34
CA GLY A 13 8.80 -10.67 6.47
C GLY A 13 8.69 -9.31 7.16
N GLY A 14 9.59 -9.01 8.11
CA GLY A 14 9.65 -7.73 8.79
C GLY A 14 10.11 -6.57 7.89
N MET A 15 10.99 -6.83 6.92
CA MET A 15 11.51 -5.79 6.02
C MET A 15 10.43 -5.29 5.06
N HIS A 16 9.67 -6.22 4.48
CA HIS A 16 8.59 -5.83 3.57
C HIS A 16 7.40 -5.19 4.29
N ARG A 17 7.06 -5.63 5.52
CA ARG A 17 6.07 -4.91 6.33
C ARG A 17 6.51 -3.47 6.63
N LYS A 18 7.79 -3.26 6.92
CA LYS A 18 8.38 -1.91 7.08
C LYS A 18 8.34 -1.11 5.78
N LEU A 19 8.54 -1.76 4.63
CA LEU A 19 8.43 -1.12 3.31
C LEU A 19 7.01 -0.57 3.07
N VAL A 20 5.98 -1.39 3.31
CA VAL A 20 4.57 -0.96 3.20
C VAL A 20 4.27 0.22 4.15
N HIS A 21 4.79 0.17 5.38
CA HIS A 21 4.66 1.27 6.32
C HIS A 21 5.33 2.56 5.80
N GLY A 22 6.55 2.46 5.25
CA GLY A 22 7.26 3.59 4.65
C GLY A 22 6.56 4.14 3.40
N PHE A 23 5.96 3.27 2.59
CA PHE A 23 5.13 3.66 1.45
C PHE A 23 3.96 4.54 1.90
N PHE A 24 3.19 4.14 2.91
CA PHE A 24 2.08 4.97 3.42
C PHE A 24 2.55 6.35 3.87
N ARG A 25 3.65 6.40 4.64
CA ARG A 25 4.21 7.66 5.13
C ARG A 25 4.56 8.63 4.00
N ASN A 26 5.11 8.12 2.90
CA ASN A 26 5.49 8.94 1.75
C ASN A 26 4.29 9.29 0.85
N ALA A 27 3.38 8.34 0.65
CA ALA A 27 2.24 8.51 -0.25
C ALA A 27 1.26 9.60 0.21
N ILE A 28 1.13 9.83 1.53
CA ILE A 28 0.26 10.90 2.07
C ILE A 28 0.64 12.28 1.53
N GLY A 29 1.94 12.59 1.42
CA GLY A 29 2.41 13.86 0.87
C GLY A 29 2.15 14.01 -0.63
N MET A 30 1.76 12.94 -1.32
CA MET A 30 1.46 12.92 -2.75
C MET A 30 -0.04 12.89 -3.04
N LEU A 31 -0.90 12.77 -2.02
CA LEU A 31 -2.34 12.74 -2.22
C LEU A 31 -2.86 14.12 -2.64
N GLN A 32 -3.61 14.13 -3.74
CA GLN A 32 -4.42 15.29 -4.13
C GLN A 32 -5.73 15.32 -3.32
N ALA A 33 -6.51 16.38 -3.49
CA ALA A 33 -7.85 16.45 -2.90
C ALA A 33 -8.69 15.23 -3.32
N ASN A 34 -9.23 14.51 -2.34
CA ASN A 34 -9.98 13.25 -2.52
C ASN A 34 -9.16 12.10 -3.12
N GLY A 35 -7.82 12.18 -3.07
CA GLY A 35 -6.95 11.10 -3.51
C GLY A 35 -7.06 9.86 -2.63
N GLU A 36 -6.83 8.69 -3.24
CA GLU A 36 -6.87 7.38 -2.58
C GLU A 36 -5.51 6.69 -2.67
N ILE A 37 -5.19 5.89 -1.65
CA ILE A 37 -4.05 4.99 -1.65
C ILE A 37 -4.58 3.57 -1.79
N HIS A 38 -4.12 2.85 -2.82
CA HIS A 38 -4.52 1.47 -3.10
C HIS A 38 -3.35 0.52 -2.88
N VAL A 39 -3.56 -0.53 -2.08
CA VAL A 39 -2.55 -1.55 -1.81
C VAL A 39 -3.15 -2.94 -2.08
N SER A 40 -2.66 -3.61 -3.12
CA SER A 40 -2.99 -5.02 -3.39
C SER A 40 -2.06 -5.93 -2.60
N HIS A 41 -2.63 -6.85 -1.81
CA HIS A 41 -1.89 -7.72 -0.91
C HIS A 41 -2.45 -9.13 -0.83
N LYS A 42 -1.57 -10.09 -0.56
CA LYS A 42 -1.95 -11.49 -0.30
C LYS A 42 -2.70 -11.58 1.02
N THR A 43 -3.89 -12.18 0.99
CA THR A 43 -4.77 -12.32 2.16
C THR A 43 -4.67 -13.68 2.83
N THR A 44 -3.71 -14.51 2.43
CA THR A 44 -3.39 -15.79 3.05
C THR A 44 -2.12 -15.75 3.89
N ALA A 45 -2.01 -16.67 4.85
CA ALA A 45 -0.81 -16.79 5.67
C ALA A 45 0.43 -17.13 4.82
N PRO A 46 1.63 -16.64 5.20
CA PRO A 46 1.90 -15.78 6.37
C PRO A 46 1.63 -14.28 6.12
N PHE A 47 1.32 -13.88 4.88
CA PHE A 47 1.26 -12.48 4.47
C PHE A 47 0.10 -11.71 5.10
N SER A 48 -1.03 -12.37 5.35
CA SER A 48 -2.17 -11.76 6.05
C SER A 48 -1.81 -11.21 7.44
N GLN A 49 -0.76 -11.76 8.09
CA GLN A 49 -0.29 -11.32 9.40
C GLN A 49 0.40 -9.95 9.37
N TRP A 50 0.65 -9.37 8.19
CA TRP A 50 1.25 -8.05 8.09
C TRP A 50 0.31 -6.92 8.52
N ASN A 51 -1.00 -7.18 8.54
CA ASN A 51 -2.04 -6.25 8.98
C ASN A 51 -1.90 -4.86 8.36
N ILE A 52 -2.24 -4.74 7.08
CA ILE A 52 -2.04 -3.51 6.31
C ILE A 52 -2.92 -2.37 6.83
N GLU A 53 -4.12 -2.68 7.30
CA GLU A 53 -5.03 -1.69 7.91
C GLU A 53 -4.41 -1.04 9.15
N GLU A 54 -3.77 -1.82 10.03
CA GLU A 54 -3.02 -1.27 11.18
C GLU A 54 -1.89 -0.32 10.73
N LEU A 55 -1.15 -0.67 9.68
CA LEU A 55 -0.11 0.19 9.14
C LEU A 55 -0.68 1.50 8.57
N ALA A 56 -1.85 1.43 7.93
CA ALA A 56 -2.53 2.60 7.39
C ALA A 56 -3.01 3.54 8.52
N VAL A 57 -3.64 2.99 9.56
CA VAL A 57 -4.10 3.77 10.73
C VAL A 57 -2.96 4.50 11.43
N ARG A 58 -1.78 3.86 11.57
CA ARG A 58 -0.57 4.49 12.11
C ARG A 58 -0.08 5.71 11.31
N ASN A 59 -0.53 5.84 10.07
CA ASN A 59 -0.23 6.96 9.19
C ASN A 59 -1.47 7.84 8.94
N SER A 60 -2.46 7.84 9.85
CA SER A 60 -3.67 8.68 9.75
C SER A 60 -4.51 8.45 8.49
N LEU A 61 -4.42 7.24 7.93
CA LEU A 61 -5.26 6.80 6.82
C LEU A 61 -6.47 6.03 7.34
N PHE A 62 -7.60 6.25 6.68
CA PHE A 62 -8.87 5.58 6.95
C PHE A 62 -9.16 4.56 5.84
N PHE A 63 -9.50 3.34 6.23
CA PHE A 63 -9.91 2.27 5.32
C PHE A 63 -11.31 2.55 4.77
N ILE A 64 -11.49 2.47 3.46
CA ILE A 64 -12.78 2.75 2.80
C ILE A 64 -13.37 1.55 2.07
N ASP A 65 -12.54 0.64 1.54
CA ASP A 65 -13.01 -0.46 0.70
C ASP A 65 -11.94 -1.56 0.55
N CYS A 66 -12.38 -2.79 0.34
CA CYS A 66 -11.52 -3.94 0.05
C CYS A 66 -12.16 -4.81 -1.03
N LEU A 67 -11.51 -4.87 -2.19
CA LEU A 67 -11.99 -5.64 -3.34
C LEU A 67 -11.07 -6.83 -3.60
N SER A 68 -11.65 -7.93 -4.08
CA SER A 68 -10.84 -9.06 -4.56
C SER A 68 -9.94 -8.59 -5.70
N PHE A 69 -8.64 -8.89 -5.60
CA PHE A 69 -7.70 -8.57 -6.67
C PHE A 69 -7.91 -9.53 -7.84
N LYS A 70 -8.02 -8.96 -9.04
CA LYS A 70 -8.12 -9.68 -10.31
C LYS A 70 -6.97 -9.21 -11.19
N ALA A 71 -6.18 -10.14 -11.70
CA ALA A 71 -5.05 -9.79 -12.58
C ALA A 71 -5.56 -9.23 -13.92
N GLU A 72 -6.75 -9.65 -14.32
CA GLU A 72 -7.43 -9.29 -15.56
C GLU A 72 -7.79 -7.80 -15.61
N ASP A 73 -7.97 -7.16 -14.45
CA ASP A 73 -8.24 -5.72 -14.35
C ASP A 73 -7.00 -4.87 -14.70
N TYR A 74 -5.82 -5.49 -14.84
CA TYR A 74 -4.55 -4.82 -15.13
C TYR A 74 -3.87 -5.41 -16.37
N PRO A 75 -4.24 -4.94 -17.59
CA PRO A 75 -3.64 -5.43 -18.83
C PRO A 75 -2.11 -5.38 -18.81
N GLY A 76 -1.48 -6.50 -19.15
CA GLY A 76 -0.02 -6.63 -19.15
C GLY A 76 0.60 -6.97 -17.79
N TYR A 77 -0.19 -7.03 -16.71
CA TYR A 77 0.30 -7.47 -15.40
C TYR A 77 0.75 -8.94 -15.43
N LYS A 78 2.01 -9.16 -15.04
CA LYS A 78 2.58 -10.49 -14.82
C LYS A 78 3.38 -10.44 -13.53
N HIS A 79 2.93 -11.15 -12.50
CA HIS A 79 3.67 -11.22 -11.24
C HIS A 79 4.90 -12.11 -11.41
N LYS A 80 6.03 -11.63 -10.89
CA LYS A 80 7.31 -12.31 -10.92
C LYS A 80 7.94 -12.34 -9.55
N ARG A 81 8.91 -13.23 -9.37
CA ARG A 81 9.67 -13.36 -8.12
C ARG A 81 10.55 -12.12 -7.90
N GLY A 82 10.81 -11.80 -6.63
CA GLY A 82 11.51 -10.57 -6.28
C GLY A 82 13.04 -10.66 -6.43
N SER A 83 13.62 -11.85 -6.33
CA SER A 83 15.07 -12.06 -6.28
C SER A 83 15.46 -13.52 -6.57
N GLY A 84 16.75 -13.75 -6.77
CA GLY A 84 17.35 -15.06 -7.00
C GLY A 84 17.34 -15.50 -8.46
N VAL A 85 17.86 -16.70 -8.73
CA VAL A 85 18.04 -17.23 -10.10
C VAL A 85 16.73 -17.43 -10.88
N ARG A 86 15.59 -17.40 -10.18
CA ARG A 86 14.24 -17.53 -10.74
C ARG A 86 13.45 -16.22 -10.72
N CYS A 87 14.11 -15.07 -10.58
CA CYS A 87 13.45 -13.77 -10.35
C CYS A 87 12.38 -13.44 -11.41
N ASP A 88 12.62 -13.76 -12.68
CA ASP A 88 11.65 -13.47 -13.74
C ASP A 88 10.58 -14.55 -13.93
N GLU A 89 10.62 -15.63 -13.16
CA GLU A 89 9.58 -16.66 -13.20
C GLU A 89 8.33 -16.27 -12.42
N SER A 90 7.19 -16.75 -12.89
CA SER A 90 5.92 -16.65 -12.18
C SER A 90 5.84 -17.62 -10.99
N PHE A 91 4.83 -17.43 -10.15
CA PHE A 91 4.52 -18.31 -9.02
C PHE A 91 3.01 -18.34 -8.76
N PRO A 92 2.45 -19.30 -8.00
CA PRO A 92 1.04 -19.25 -7.65
C PRO A 92 0.71 -18.01 -6.78
N LEU A 93 -0.05 -17.07 -7.33
CA LEU A 93 -0.33 -15.80 -6.66
C LEU A 93 -1.16 -15.99 -5.38
N GLY A 94 -2.15 -16.90 -5.44
CA GLY A 94 -3.09 -17.15 -4.34
C GLY A 94 -4.13 -16.03 -4.19
N LYS A 95 -4.91 -16.07 -3.09
CA LYS A 95 -5.92 -15.04 -2.81
C LYS A 95 -5.24 -13.71 -2.47
N CYS A 96 -5.64 -12.67 -3.18
CA CYS A 96 -5.20 -11.30 -2.96
C CYS A 96 -6.41 -10.36 -2.94
N SER A 97 -6.28 -9.26 -2.22
CA SER A 97 -7.28 -8.18 -2.21
C SER A 97 -6.60 -6.83 -2.34
N THR A 98 -7.29 -5.87 -2.93
CA THR A 98 -6.89 -4.46 -3.00
C THR A 98 -7.62 -3.68 -1.92
N PHE A 99 -6.85 -3.16 -0.98
CA PHE A 99 -7.32 -2.28 0.10
C PHE A 99 -7.22 -0.83 -0.36
N LYS A 100 -8.26 -0.05 -0.13
CA LYS A 100 -8.32 1.37 -0.46
C LYS A 100 -8.37 2.19 0.82
N PHE A 101 -7.59 3.25 0.84
CA PHE A 101 -7.48 4.15 1.96
C PHE A 101 -7.56 5.61 1.51
N ILE A 102 -8.10 6.46 2.37
CA ILE A 102 -8.07 7.92 2.22
C ILE A 102 -7.38 8.54 3.42
N LEU A 103 -6.97 9.80 3.31
CA LEU A 103 -6.57 10.55 4.48
C LEU A 103 -7.77 10.74 5.42
N SER A 104 -7.60 10.44 6.71
CA SER A 104 -8.67 10.64 7.69
C SER A 104 -9.16 12.09 7.69
N SER A 105 -10.46 12.31 7.89
CA SER A 105 -11.05 13.66 7.83
C SER A 105 -10.34 14.64 8.76
N ALA A 106 -9.99 14.24 9.99
CA ALA A 106 -9.25 15.08 10.92
C ALA A 106 -7.87 15.52 10.38
N ALA A 107 -7.12 14.59 9.78
CA ALA A 107 -5.82 14.90 9.17
C ALA A 107 -5.99 15.73 7.89
N ASN A 108 -7.01 15.45 7.08
CA ASN A 108 -7.32 16.19 5.87
C ASN A 108 -7.69 17.66 6.17
N GLU A 109 -8.50 17.91 7.19
CA GLU A 109 -8.81 19.28 7.64
C GLU A 109 -7.56 20.00 8.15
N MET A 110 -6.69 19.33 8.91
CA MET A 110 -5.40 19.93 9.32
C MET A 110 -4.52 20.30 8.12
N ILE A 111 -4.38 19.41 7.13
CA ILE A 111 -3.58 19.70 5.92
C ILE A 111 -4.19 20.87 5.15
N ARG A 112 -5.52 20.92 4.98
CA ARG A 112 -6.21 22.04 4.34
C ARG A 112 -5.97 23.35 5.07
N ALA A 113 -6.04 23.36 6.39
CA ALA A 113 -5.76 24.54 7.20
C ALA A 113 -4.31 25.03 6.98
N ILE A 114 -3.32 24.13 6.98
CA ILE A 114 -1.91 24.47 6.72
C ILE A 114 -1.73 25.03 5.31
N LEU A 115 -2.29 24.38 4.28
CA LEU A 115 -2.21 24.87 2.90
C LEU A 115 -2.84 26.25 2.76
N ASN A 116 -4.00 26.49 3.38
CA ASN A 116 -4.65 27.80 3.37
C ASN A 116 -3.77 28.88 4.02
N ILE A 117 -3.07 28.57 5.12
CA ILE A 117 -2.12 29.51 5.75
C ILE A 117 -0.93 29.81 4.83
N LEU A 118 -0.36 28.77 4.20
CA LEU A 118 0.78 28.92 3.29
C LEU A 118 0.42 29.70 2.02
N ILE A 119 -0.80 29.52 1.49
CA ILE A 119 -1.31 30.27 0.33
C ILE A 119 -1.64 31.71 0.71
N SER A 120 -2.18 31.95 1.92
CA SER A 120 -2.58 33.28 2.37
C SER A 120 -1.40 34.16 2.82
N ASN A 121 -0.25 33.55 3.10
CA ASN A 121 1.01 34.25 3.37
C ASN A 121 2.07 33.90 2.31
N PRO A 122 1.91 34.35 1.06
CA PRO A 122 2.97 34.22 0.07
C PRO A 122 4.15 35.07 0.55
N LYS A 123 5.31 34.44 0.73
CA LYS A 123 6.58 35.15 0.95
C LYS A 123 6.97 35.95 -0.29
#